data_AF-A0A2T1D330-F1
#
_entry.id   AF-A0A2T1D330-F1
#
_cell.length_a   1.000
_cell.length_b   1.000
_cell.length_c   1.000
_cell.angle_alpha   90.00
_cell.angle_beta   90.00
_cell.angle_gamma   90.00
#
_symmetry.space_group_name_H-M   'P 1'
#
loop_
_entity.id
_entity.type
_entity.pdbx_description
1 polymer ?
#
loop_
_entity_poly.entity_id
_entity_poly.type
_entity_poly.pdbx_seq_one_letter_code
_entity_poly.pdbx_strand_id
1 'polypeptide(L)'
;MRLSVQLRSIAGSVMGSVVLFSAGNLTALPGNAQTLSVCDPPEASEYLLLVLNQTPETEAQITQLLPENASISTCNYLNEEVVRVGGFASAEIANAWAQYLSDMAGLQAFVASPTVASTSAALPSSEEPASAPESTLASPTPSDTA
;
A
#
# COMPACT_ATOMS: atom_id res chain seq x y z
N MET A 1 19.23 39.34 -14.98
CA MET A 1 19.23 39.04 -13.52
C MET A 1 20.66 38.76 -13.11
N ARG A 2 21.16 39.47 -12.09
CA ARG A 2 22.57 39.45 -11.70
C ARG A 2 22.87 38.20 -10.88
N LEU A 3 23.91 37.49 -11.31
CA LEU A 3 24.47 36.28 -10.73
C LEU A 3 25.29 36.67 -9.49
N SER A 4 24.77 36.42 -8.30
CA SER A 4 25.46 36.71 -7.04
C SER A 4 26.35 35.53 -6.66
N VAL A 5 27.55 35.47 -7.24
CA VAL A 5 28.64 34.59 -6.80
C VAL A 5 29.19 35.14 -5.48
N GLN A 6 28.75 34.58 -4.35
CA GLN A 6 29.34 34.88 -3.05
C GLN A 6 30.64 34.09 -2.88
N LEU A 7 31.73 34.73 -3.26
CA LEU A 7 33.11 34.29 -3.06
C LEU A 7 33.44 34.40 -1.56
N ARG A 8 33.31 33.30 -0.80
CA ARG A 8 33.77 33.26 0.60
C ARG A 8 35.28 32.95 0.63
N SER A 9 36.05 33.96 1.03
CA SER A 9 37.50 33.91 1.28
C SER A 9 37.91 32.71 2.14
N ILE A 10 38.85 31.93 1.63
CA ILE A 10 39.65 30.95 2.37
C ILE A 10 40.81 31.66 3.06
N ALA A 11 40.63 32.04 4.33
CA ALA A 11 41.73 32.43 5.21
C ALA A 11 42.26 31.18 5.92
N GLY A 12 43.55 30.90 5.71
CA GLY A 12 44.21 29.70 6.19
C GLY A 12 44.46 29.67 7.70
N SER A 13 44.60 28.45 8.21
CA SER A 13 45.46 28.12 9.35
C SER A 13 45.87 26.65 9.25
N VAL A 14 47.15 26.45 8.94
CA VAL A 14 47.84 25.16 9.08
C VAL A 14 48.47 25.12 10.47
N MET A 15 47.85 24.40 11.40
CA MET A 15 48.49 24.05 12.67
C MET A 15 47.94 22.70 13.17
N GLY A 16 48.85 21.73 13.26
CA GLY A 16 48.93 20.82 14.41
C GLY A 16 48.02 19.60 14.45
N SER A 17 48.61 18.44 14.24
CA SER A 17 48.11 17.08 14.51
C SER A 17 47.43 16.92 15.87
N VAL A 18 46.36 16.12 15.93
CA VAL A 18 46.17 14.93 16.80
C VAL A 18 44.99 14.14 16.22
N VAL A 19 45.23 12.96 15.67
CA VAL A 19 44.17 11.95 15.43
C VAL A 19 43.96 11.17 16.72
N LEU A 20 43.04 11.65 17.56
CA LEU A 20 42.45 10.82 18.60
C LEU A 20 41.41 9.94 17.92
N PHE A 21 41.73 8.65 17.80
CA PHE A 21 40.75 7.62 17.46
C PHE A 21 39.77 7.52 18.63
N SER A 22 38.74 8.34 18.60
CA SER A 22 37.57 8.20 19.45
C SER A 22 36.95 6.85 19.13
N ALA A 23 37.00 5.92 20.09
CA ALA A 23 36.22 4.69 20.03
C ALA A 23 34.76 5.08 19.78
N GLY A 24 34.31 4.86 18.53
CA GLY A 24 32.94 5.11 18.13
C GLY A 24 32.05 4.22 18.99
N ASN A 25 31.35 4.84 19.93
CA ASN A 25 30.18 4.22 20.52
C ASN A 25 29.23 4.01 19.35
N LEU A 26 29.13 2.75 18.90
CA LEU A 26 28.08 2.28 18.02
C LEU A 26 26.80 2.31 18.86
N THR A 27 26.28 3.50 19.09
CA THR A 27 24.93 3.69 19.61
C THR A 27 24.02 3.24 18.48
N ALA A 28 23.68 1.95 18.48
CA ALA A 28 22.60 1.43 17.65
C ALA A 28 21.38 2.29 17.96
N LEU A 29 21.01 3.15 17.00
CA LEU A 29 19.80 3.95 17.13
C LEU A 29 18.65 2.97 17.30
N PRO A 30 17.79 3.12 18.33
CA PRO A 30 16.55 2.38 18.36
C PRO A 30 15.77 2.77 17.11
N GLY A 31 15.64 1.81 16.18
CA GLY A 31 14.66 1.90 15.11
C GLY A 31 13.31 2.01 15.79
N ASN A 32 12.78 3.22 15.86
CA ASN A 32 11.45 3.45 16.37
C ASN A 32 10.51 2.85 15.34
N ALA A 33 9.99 1.65 15.62
CA ALA A 33 8.86 1.10 14.89
C ALA A 33 7.65 2.01 15.18
N GLN A 34 7.57 3.13 14.46
CA GLN A 34 6.41 4.00 14.45
C GLN A 34 5.25 3.15 13.91
N THR A 35 4.24 2.90 14.74
CA THR A 35 3.07 2.15 14.31
C THR A 35 2.29 3.01 13.32
N LEU A 36 2.41 2.70 12.03
CA LEU A 36 1.65 3.35 10.96
C LEU A 36 0.14 3.15 11.19
N SER A 37 -0.63 4.23 11.07
CA SER A 37 -2.09 4.17 11.07
C SER A 37 -2.60 3.40 9.85
N VAL A 38 -3.73 2.72 10.00
CA VAL A 38 -4.42 2.08 8.87
C VAL A 38 -4.89 3.16 7.88
N CYS A 39 -4.78 2.88 6.58
CA CYS A 39 -5.23 3.80 5.54
C CYS A 39 -6.75 4.04 5.59
N ASP A 40 -7.16 5.30 5.49
CA ASP A 40 -8.56 5.66 5.28
C ASP A 40 -9.06 5.14 3.93
N PRO A 41 -10.30 4.61 3.88
CA PRO A 41 -10.91 4.18 2.63
C PRO A 41 -11.11 5.35 1.64
N PRO A 42 -11.31 5.05 0.35
CA PRO A 42 -11.69 6.06 -0.65
C PRO A 42 -13.03 6.73 -0.30
N GLU A 43 -13.11 8.05 -0.49
CA GLU A 43 -14.38 8.78 -0.41
C GLU A 43 -15.36 8.34 -1.51
N ALA A 44 -16.64 8.67 -1.35
CA ALA A 44 -17.64 8.39 -2.38
C ALA A 44 -17.28 9.12 -3.69
N SER A 45 -17.10 8.36 -4.78
CA SER A 45 -16.66 8.85 -6.09
C SER A 45 -15.19 9.31 -6.16
N GLU A 46 -14.36 8.90 -5.21
CA GLU A 46 -12.91 9.09 -5.25
C GLU A 46 -12.20 7.76 -5.57
N TYR A 47 -11.14 7.84 -6.36
CA TYR A 47 -10.19 6.76 -6.58
C TYR A 47 -8.88 7.11 -5.87
N LEU A 48 -8.28 6.11 -5.21
CA LEU A 48 -6.98 6.27 -4.55
C LEU A 48 -5.93 5.52 -5.34
N LEU A 49 -4.74 6.09 -5.41
CA LEU A 49 -3.54 5.42 -5.89
C LEU A 49 -2.71 5.00 -4.68
N LEU A 50 -2.36 3.72 -4.62
CA LEU A 50 -1.60 3.09 -3.55
C LEU A 50 -0.29 2.58 -4.12
N VAL A 51 0.83 3.03 -3.56
CA VAL A 51 2.18 2.67 -4.03
C VAL A 51 2.92 1.89 -2.94
N LEU A 52 3.35 0.66 -3.28
CA LEU A 52 4.07 -0.26 -2.38
C LEU A 52 5.56 0.04 -2.33
N ASN A 53 6.20 -0.56 -1.32
CA ASN A 53 7.65 -0.63 -1.18
C ASN A 53 8.26 0.77 -0.97
N GLN A 54 7.79 1.43 0.09
CA GLN A 54 8.18 2.78 0.40
C GLN A 54 9.64 2.84 0.86
N THR A 55 10.43 3.61 0.12
CA THR A 55 11.69 4.18 0.60
C THR A 55 11.56 5.70 0.62
N PRO A 56 12.33 6.43 1.45
CA PRO A 56 12.32 7.90 1.44
C PRO A 56 12.60 8.51 0.06
N GLU A 57 13.41 7.84 -0.77
CA GLU A 57 13.66 8.24 -2.15
C GLU A 57 12.44 8.06 -3.05
N THR A 58 11.70 6.96 -2.88
CA THR A 58 10.45 6.70 -3.61
C THR A 58 9.37 7.72 -3.24
N GLU A 59 9.23 8.07 -1.96
CA GLU A 59 8.26 9.08 -1.50
C GLU A 59 8.57 10.47 -2.11
N ALA A 60 9.85 10.86 -2.11
CA ALA A 60 10.28 12.12 -2.72
C ALA A 60 10.00 12.15 -4.23
N GLN A 61 10.21 11.04 -4.94
CA GLN A 61 9.89 10.93 -6.36
C GLN A 61 8.39 11.04 -6.63
N ILE A 62 7.56 10.33 -5.85
CA ILE A 62 6.09 10.41 -5.96
C ILE A 62 5.61 11.84 -5.76
N THR A 63 6.15 12.53 -4.74
CA THR A 63 5.82 13.93 -4.44
C THR A 63 6.21 14.89 -5.56
N GLN A 64 7.29 14.61 -6.29
CA GLN A 64 7.72 15.43 -7.44
C GLN A 64 6.93 15.16 -8.72
N LEU A 65 6.45 13.93 -8.91
CA LEU A 65 5.74 13.53 -10.12
C LEU A 65 4.26 13.87 -10.08
N LEU A 66 3.64 13.83 -8.90
CA LEU A 66 2.21 14.00 -8.77
C LEU A 66 1.75 15.46 -8.92
N PRO A 67 0.49 15.67 -9.34
CA PRO A 67 -0.12 17.00 -9.36
C PRO A 67 -0.17 17.63 -7.96
N GLU A 68 -0.07 18.96 -7.87
CA GLU A 68 -0.17 19.69 -6.58
C GLU A 68 -1.49 19.49 -5.84
N ASN A 69 -2.56 19.09 -6.55
CA ASN A 69 -3.87 18.80 -5.97
C ASN A 69 -4.00 17.36 -5.43
N ALA A 70 -2.93 16.56 -5.48
CA ALA A 70 -2.93 15.20 -4.94
C ALA A 70 -2.65 15.21 -3.42
N SER A 71 -3.46 14.46 -2.67
CA SER A 71 -3.29 14.32 -1.22
C SER A 71 -2.44 13.11 -0.91
N ILE A 72 -1.18 13.32 -0.48
CA ILE A 72 -0.20 12.25 -0.24
C ILE A 72 -0.09 11.97 1.26
N SER A 73 -0.23 10.70 1.67
CA SER A 73 0.01 10.25 3.04
C SER A 73 0.57 8.83 3.09
N THR A 74 1.38 8.52 4.10
CA THR A 74 1.88 7.15 4.32
C THR A 74 1.04 6.46 5.39
N CYS A 75 0.58 5.24 5.08
CA CYS A 75 -0.30 4.47 5.97
C CYS A 75 -0.16 2.97 5.72
N ASN A 76 -0.74 2.17 6.61
CA ASN A 76 -0.76 0.73 6.51
C ASN A 76 -2.02 0.27 5.75
N TYR A 77 -1.81 -0.42 4.63
CA TYR A 77 -2.86 -1.05 3.84
C TYR A 77 -2.65 -2.57 3.86
N LEU A 78 -3.59 -3.30 4.46
CA LEU A 78 -3.52 -4.76 4.57
C LEU A 78 -2.19 -5.27 5.15
N ASN A 79 -1.68 -4.62 6.20
CA ASN A 79 -0.39 -4.91 6.84
C ASN A 79 0.85 -4.53 6.02
N GLU A 80 0.70 -3.91 4.86
CA GLU A 80 1.80 -3.35 4.07
C GLU A 80 1.89 -1.83 4.22
N GLU A 81 3.10 -1.31 4.21
CA GLU A 81 3.34 0.13 4.18
C GLU A 81 3.19 0.65 2.75
N VAL A 82 2.31 1.64 2.57
CA VAL A 82 2.01 2.24 1.27
C VAL A 82 1.98 3.75 1.34
N VAL A 83 2.27 4.38 0.20
CA VAL A 83 1.92 5.78 -0.04
C VAL A 83 0.51 5.83 -0.63
N ARG A 84 -0.42 6.40 0.12
CA ARG A 84 -1.77 6.73 -0.31
C ARG A 84 -1.77 8.08 -0.99
N VAL A 85 -2.32 8.12 -2.19
CA VAL A 85 -2.50 9.33 -2.97
C VAL A 85 -3.97 9.45 -3.33
N GLY A 86 -4.62 10.47 -2.76
CA GLY A 86 -6.02 10.82 -3.02
C GLY A 86 -6.19 12.00 -3.98
N GLY A 87 -7.44 12.31 -4.31
CA GLY A 87 -7.81 13.44 -5.18
C GLY A 87 -8.12 13.07 -6.63
N PHE A 88 -8.24 11.77 -6.97
CA PHE A 88 -8.61 11.34 -8.31
C PHE A 88 -10.12 11.12 -8.43
N ALA A 89 -10.79 11.91 -9.28
CA ALA A 89 -12.24 11.78 -9.53
C ALA A 89 -12.60 10.77 -10.63
N SER A 90 -11.60 10.29 -11.40
CA SER A 90 -11.80 9.33 -12.49
C SER A 90 -10.89 8.12 -12.31
N ALA A 91 -11.49 6.94 -12.51
CA ALA A 91 -10.77 5.68 -12.58
C ALA A 91 -9.72 5.70 -13.69
N GLU A 92 -10.03 6.31 -14.84
CA GLU A 92 -9.11 6.35 -15.99
C GLU A 92 -7.86 7.16 -15.65
N ILE A 93 -8.03 8.30 -14.96
CA ILE A 93 -6.91 9.15 -14.51
C ILE A 93 -6.08 8.40 -13.48
N ALA A 94 -6.71 7.78 -12.47
CA ALA A 94 -5.99 7.02 -11.44
C ALA A 94 -5.20 5.84 -12.05
N ASN A 95 -5.80 5.11 -13.00
CA ASN A 95 -5.15 4.00 -13.69
C ASN A 95 -3.99 4.47 -14.58
N ALA A 96 -4.13 5.61 -15.26
CA ALA A 96 -3.04 6.20 -16.04
C ALA A 96 -1.84 6.55 -15.15
N TRP A 97 -2.07 7.06 -13.94
CA TRP A 97 -1.01 7.30 -12.96
C TRP A 97 -0.37 6.01 -12.45
N ALA A 98 -1.17 4.98 -12.16
CA ALA A 98 -0.63 3.68 -11.77
C ALA A 98 0.30 3.12 -12.85
N GLN A 99 -0.13 3.14 -14.12
CA GLN A 99 0.69 2.72 -15.26
C GLN A 99 1.95 3.56 -15.39
N TYR A 100 1.84 4.90 -15.30
CA TYR A 100 3.01 5.77 -15.40
C TYR A 100 4.05 5.47 -14.31
N LEU A 101 3.62 5.30 -13.06
CA LEU A 101 4.55 4.98 -11.97
C LEU A 101 5.17 3.59 -12.12
N SER A 102 4.42 2.62 -12.65
CA SER A 102 4.97 1.29 -12.93
C SER A 102 5.94 1.28 -14.10
N ASP A 103 5.61 1.92 -15.22
CA ASP A 103 6.42 1.87 -16.44
C ASP A 103 7.63 2.80 -16.38
N MET A 104 7.48 4.00 -15.81
CA MET A 104 8.53 5.02 -15.83
C MET A 104 9.38 5.02 -14.56
N ALA A 105 8.76 4.80 -13.40
CA ALA A 105 9.45 4.83 -12.11
C ALA A 105 9.73 3.43 -11.54
N GLY A 106 9.26 2.36 -12.19
CA GLY A 106 9.45 0.98 -11.73
C GLY A 106 8.74 0.68 -10.41
N LEU A 107 7.70 1.45 -10.07
CA LEU A 107 7.00 1.36 -8.79
C LEU A 107 5.79 0.44 -8.89
N GLN A 108 5.55 -0.32 -7.83
CA GLN A 108 4.34 -1.13 -7.73
C GLN A 108 3.19 -0.25 -7.25
N ALA A 109 2.29 0.11 -8.18
CA ALA A 109 1.16 0.99 -7.92
C ALA A 109 -0.17 0.32 -8.30
N PHE A 110 -1.20 0.52 -7.49
CA PHE A 110 -2.54 0.00 -7.73
C PHE A 110 -3.63 1.00 -7.34
N VAL A 111 -4.82 0.84 -7.91
CA VAL A 111 -5.95 1.75 -7.71
C VAL A 111 -6.99 1.12 -6.80
N ALA A 112 -7.33 1.81 -5.71
CA ALA A 112 -8.49 1.47 -4.90
C ALA A 112 -9.72 2.23 -5.41
N SER A 113 -10.82 1.48 -5.58
CA SER A 113 -12.10 2.00 -6.05
C SER A 113 -12.96 2.44 -4.88
N PRO A 114 -13.86 3.43 -5.04
CA PRO A 114 -14.80 3.78 -4.01
C PRO A 114 -15.68 2.56 -3.70
N THR A 115 -15.83 2.24 -2.42
CA THR A 115 -16.77 1.20 -2.00
C THR A 115 -18.18 1.72 -2.28
N VAL A 116 -18.75 1.39 -3.43
CA VAL A 116 -20.21 1.23 -3.49
C VAL A 116 -20.48 0.09 -2.52
N ALA A 117 -21.24 0.35 -1.46
CA ALA A 117 -21.73 -0.71 -0.61
C ALA A 117 -22.46 -1.69 -1.53
N SER A 118 -21.77 -2.73 -1.98
CA SER A 118 -22.40 -3.90 -2.55
C SER A 118 -23.14 -4.44 -1.35
N THR A 119 -24.44 -4.15 -1.27
CA THR A 119 -25.36 -5.03 -0.57
C THR A 119 -24.91 -6.42 -0.95
N SER A 120 -24.35 -7.14 0.04
CA SER A 120 -24.06 -8.55 -0.10
C SER A 120 -25.34 -9.17 -0.63
N ALA A 121 -25.36 -9.47 -1.93
CA ALA A 121 -26.40 -10.28 -2.50
C ALA A 121 -26.24 -11.61 -1.77
N ALA A 122 -27.09 -11.84 -0.77
CA ALA A 122 -27.25 -13.16 -0.19
C ALA A 122 -27.30 -14.13 -1.38
N LEU A 123 -26.34 -15.06 -1.43
CA LEU A 123 -26.33 -16.09 -2.45
C LEU A 123 -27.75 -16.68 -2.49
N PRO A 124 -28.40 -16.80 -3.66
CA PRO A 124 -29.62 -17.58 -3.72
C PRO A 124 -29.22 -18.99 -3.28
N SER A 125 -29.71 -19.41 -2.11
CA SER A 125 -29.66 -20.82 -1.72
C SER A 125 -30.23 -21.60 -2.90
N SER A 126 -29.34 -22.32 -3.58
CA SER A 126 -29.73 -23.28 -4.59
C SER A 126 -30.45 -24.38 -3.83
N GLU A 127 -31.77 -24.29 -3.80
CA GLU A 127 -32.64 -25.38 -3.38
C GLU A 127 -32.47 -26.47 -4.44
N GLU A 128 -31.51 -27.36 -4.19
CA GLU A 128 -31.26 -28.53 -5.02
C GLU A 128 -32.50 -29.41 -4.98
N PRO A 129 -33.19 -29.63 -6.12
CA PRO A 129 -34.35 -30.49 -6.16
C PRO A 129 -33.85 -31.94 -6.08
N ALA A 130 -33.90 -32.52 -4.88
CA ALA A 130 -33.74 -33.95 -4.68
C ALA A 130 -34.92 -34.67 -5.35
N SER A 131 -34.75 -35.03 -6.62
CA SER A 131 -35.59 -36.02 -7.30
C SER A 131 -34.78 -37.31 -7.48
N ALA A 132 -35.36 -38.38 -6.94
CA ALA A 132 -34.81 -39.72 -6.70
C ALA A 132 -34.27 -40.45 -7.95
N PRO A 133 -33.68 -41.65 -7.75
CA PRO A 133 -34.50 -42.81 -8.07
C PRO A 133 -34.43 -43.96 -7.06
N GLU A 134 -35.59 -44.62 -7.00
CA GLU A 134 -35.85 -45.97 -6.52
C GLU A 134 -34.97 -47.02 -7.25
N SER A 135 -34.30 -47.89 -6.49
CA SER A 135 -34.02 -49.26 -6.91
C SER A 135 -33.50 -50.14 -5.76
N THR A 136 -34.38 -51.05 -5.32
CA THR A 136 -34.15 -52.50 -5.32
C THR A 136 -32.89 -53.05 -4.62
N LEU A 137 -33.07 -53.79 -3.52
CA LEU A 137 -32.98 -55.27 -3.48
C LEU A 137 -33.13 -55.80 -2.03
N ALA A 138 -33.86 -56.90 -1.89
CA ALA A 138 -34.20 -57.63 -0.68
C ALA A 138 -33.03 -58.17 0.16
N SER A 139 -33.24 -58.34 1.48
CA SER A 139 -33.18 -59.66 2.18
C SER A 139 -33.26 -59.55 3.72
N PRO A 140 -33.58 -60.66 4.44
CA PRO A 140 -34.38 -60.68 5.67
C PRO A 140 -33.56 -60.92 6.95
N THR A 141 -34.17 -60.68 8.11
CA THR A 141 -33.70 -61.24 9.40
C THR A 141 -34.89 -61.52 10.33
N PRO A 142 -34.87 -62.64 11.09
CA PRO A 142 -36.07 -63.31 11.59
C PRO A 142 -36.52 -62.84 12.98
N SER A 143 -37.74 -63.25 13.30
CA SER A 143 -38.37 -63.24 14.62
C SER A 143 -37.51 -63.84 15.73
N ASP A 144 -37.56 -63.24 16.92
CA ASP A 144 -37.67 -63.99 18.17
C ASP A 144 -38.29 -63.11 19.29
N THR A 145 -39.37 -63.59 19.91
CA THR A 145 -39.89 -63.12 21.20
C THR A 145 -40.53 -64.32 21.87
N ALA A 146 -39.94 -64.67 23.01
CA ALA A 146 -40.48 -65.59 24.01
C ALA A 146 -41.12 -64.80 25.15
#